data_AF-A0A3B9ACR4-F1
#
_entry.id   AF-A0A3B9ACR4-F1
#
_cell.length_a   1.000
_cell.length_b   1.000
_cell.length_c   1.000
_cell.angle_alpha   90.00
_cell.angle_beta   90.00
_cell.angle_gamma   90.00
#
_symmetry.space_group_name_H-M   'P 1'
#
loop_
_entity.id
_entity.type
_entity.pdbx_description
1 polymer ?
#
loop_
_entity_poly.entity_id
_entity_poly.type
_entity_poly.pdbx_seq_one_letter_code
_entity_poly.pdbx_strand_id
1 'polypeptide(L)'
;MRNFIAGLFLILTTMPAAALAVVPASEMLELTGEWQPGAMVVGRTDPGTRVHFESREVKVDGQGRFVVGLGRDASGSVSLTLENGSGKHTYRYSVAKREYAIQRIEGVPQETVTPPPEVLERIRKETALVKQARAESAERDDFYRGFIKPLEGPITGVYGS
;
A
#
# COMPACT_ATOMS: atom_id res chain seq x y z
N MET A 1 50.09 -24.56 -74.74
CA MET A 1 50.08 -25.30 -73.46
C MET A 1 50.03 -24.30 -72.31
N ARG A 2 48.89 -24.08 -71.66
CA ARG A 2 48.80 -23.22 -70.47
C ARG A 2 47.64 -23.70 -69.60
N ASN A 3 47.98 -24.35 -68.48
CA ASN A 3 47.04 -24.97 -67.54
C ASN A 3 46.35 -23.89 -66.69
N PHE A 4 45.04 -24.01 -66.51
CA PHE A 4 44.25 -23.24 -65.55
C PHE A 4 44.25 -23.99 -64.21
N ILE A 5 44.67 -23.32 -63.12
CA ILE A 5 44.50 -23.80 -61.74
C ILE A 5 43.38 -22.95 -61.12
N ALA A 6 42.25 -23.59 -60.79
CA ALA A 6 41.18 -23.01 -60.00
C ALA A 6 41.45 -23.30 -58.51
N GLY A 7 41.67 -22.26 -57.71
CA GLY A 7 41.88 -22.34 -56.27
C GLY A 7 40.65 -21.85 -55.50
N LEU A 8 40.02 -22.79 -54.81
CA LEU A 8 38.80 -22.70 -53.99
C LEU A 8 38.91 -21.67 -52.85
N PHE A 9 38.03 -20.65 -52.83
CA PHE A 9 37.86 -19.74 -51.71
C PHE A 9 36.84 -20.32 -50.71
N LEU A 10 37.30 -20.72 -49.53
CA LEU A 10 36.46 -21.17 -48.41
C LEU A 10 35.98 -19.94 -47.61
N ILE A 11 34.71 -19.57 -47.75
CA ILE A 11 34.09 -18.47 -46.99
C ILE A 11 33.60 -19.04 -45.65
N LEU A 12 34.30 -18.69 -44.56
CA LEU A 12 33.91 -19.02 -43.19
C LEU A 12 32.85 -18.00 -42.73
N THR A 13 31.57 -18.36 -42.82
CA THR A 13 30.47 -17.53 -42.33
C THR A 13 30.38 -17.62 -40.80
N THR A 14 30.78 -16.56 -40.10
CA THR A 14 30.56 -16.38 -38.68
C THR A 14 29.07 -16.15 -38.41
N MET A 15 28.40 -17.09 -37.75
CA MET A 15 27.04 -16.86 -37.25
C MET A 15 27.08 -15.81 -36.13
N PRO A 16 26.29 -14.72 -36.21
CA PRO A 16 26.16 -13.79 -35.10
C PRO A 16 25.40 -14.47 -33.97
N ALA A 17 26.02 -14.54 -32.79
CA ALA A 17 25.36 -14.99 -31.57
C ALA A 17 24.21 -14.03 -31.25
N ALA A 18 22.98 -14.52 -31.32
CA ALA A 18 21.80 -13.76 -30.94
C ALA A 18 21.86 -13.48 -29.43
N ALA A 19 22.09 -12.22 -29.07
CA ALA A 19 21.95 -11.77 -27.69
C ALA A 19 20.46 -11.85 -27.32
N LEU A 20 20.12 -12.74 -26.38
CA LEU A 20 18.80 -12.77 -25.77
C LEU A 20 18.60 -11.47 -24.99
N ALA A 21 17.76 -10.59 -25.51
CA ALA A 21 17.31 -9.42 -24.77
C ALA A 21 16.45 -9.89 -23.60
N VAL A 22 16.94 -9.72 -22.37
CA VAL A 22 16.13 -9.89 -21.16
C VAL A 22 15.16 -8.71 -21.13
N VAL A 23 13.90 -8.97 -21.45
CA VAL A 23 12.84 -7.98 -21.29
C VAL A 23 12.60 -7.85 -19.78
N PRO A 24 12.71 -6.65 -19.18
CA PRO A 24 12.39 -6.47 -17.77
C PRO A 24 10.92 -6.86 -17.57
N ALA A 25 10.67 -7.73 -16.59
CA ALA A 25 9.32 -8.08 -16.20
C ALA A 25 8.58 -6.78 -15.82
N SER A 26 7.41 -6.57 -16.41
CA SER A 26 6.56 -5.43 -16.05
C SER A 26 6.01 -5.68 -14.65
N GLU A 27 6.39 -4.85 -13.68
CA GLU A 27 5.82 -4.91 -12.33
C GLU A 27 4.35 -4.48 -12.40
N MET A 28 3.45 -5.37 -11.99
CA MET A 28 2.03 -5.04 -11.90
C MET A 28 1.79 -4.24 -10.61
N LEU A 29 1.20 -3.06 -10.75
CA LEU A 29 0.68 -2.29 -9.62
C LEU A 29 -0.64 -1.61 -10.01
N GLU A 30 -1.72 -2.07 -9.38
CA GLU A 30 -3.04 -1.45 -9.48
C GLU A 30 -3.40 -0.86 -8.11
N LEU A 31 -3.96 0.34 -8.11
CA LEU A 31 -4.36 1.06 -6.90
C LEU A 31 -5.77 1.60 -7.05
N THR A 32 -6.61 1.37 -6.06
CA THR A 32 -7.98 1.89 -5.96
C THR A 32 -8.14 2.67 -4.66
N GLY A 33 -8.50 3.94 -4.77
CA GLY A 33 -8.68 4.84 -3.63
C GLY A 33 -8.10 6.22 -3.91
N GLU A 34 -8.25 7.12 -2.96
CA GLU A 34 -7.75 8.49 -3.04
C GLU A 34 -6.62 8.71 -2.03
N TRP A 35 -5.54 9.34 -2.47
CA TRP A 35 -4.45 9.75 -1.59
C TRP A 35 -4.83 11.03 -0.85
N GLN A 36 -5.62 10.90 0.21
CA GLN A 36 -6.04 12.03 1.06
C GLN A 36 -6.09 11.61 2.54
N PRO A 37 -6.06 12.55 3.49
CA PRO A 37 -6.08 12.21 4.90
C PRO A 37 -7.34 11.42 5.29
N GLY A 38 -7.14 10.38 6.10
CA GLY A 38 -8.18 9.44 6.52
C GLY A 38 -8.69 8.48 5.45
N ALA A 39 -8.05 8.40 4.28
CA ALA A 39 -8.45 7.47 3.22
C ALA A 39 -7.83 6.08 3.39
N MET A 40 -8.49 5.11 2.74
CA MET A 40 -8.01 3.75 2.56
C MET A 40 -7.71 3.56 1.07
N VAL A 41 -6.54 2.99 0.75
CA VAL A 41 -6.16 2.64 -0.62
C VAL A 41 -5.94 1.13 -0.67
N VAL A 42 -6.67 0.47 -1.57
CA VAL A 42 -6.55 -0.96 -1.86
C VAL A 42 -5.62 -1.12 -3.05
N GLY A 43 -4.64 -2.00 -2.92
CA GLY A 43 -3.66 -2.25 -3.97
C GLY A 43 -3.60 -3.71 -4.38
N ARG A 44 -3.11 -3.94 -5.59
CA ARG A 44 -2.79 -5.25 -6.13
C ARG A 44 -1.44 -5.21 -6.82
N THR A 45 -0.62 -6.20 -6.54
CA THR A 45 0.70 -6.40 -7.15
C THR A 45 0.89 -7.88 -7.51
N ASP A 46 2.07 -8.23 -8.02
CA ASP A 46 2.43 -9.62 -8.28
C ASP A 46 2.53 -10.42 -6.96
N PRO A 47 1.97 -11.64 -6.89
CA PRO A 47 2.08 -12.49 -5.70
C PRO A 47 3.53 -12.68 -5.25
N GLY A 48 3.78 -12.58 -3.95
CA GLY A 48 5.13 -12.69 -3.36
C GLY A 48 5.96 -11.40 -3.37
N THR A 49 5.43 -10.30 -3.92
CA THR A 49 6.05 -8.97 -3.79
C THR A 49 5.97 -8.49 -2.35
N ARG A 50 7.10 -8.01 -1.80
CA ARG A 50 7.13 -7.30 -0.52
C ARG A 50 6.71 -5.85 -0.76
N VAL A 51 5.74 -5.37 0.01
CA VAL A 51 5.24 -4.01 -0.09
C VAL A 51 5.58 -3.26 1.19
N HIS A 52 6.18 -2.08 1.05
CA HIS A 52 6.37 -1.15 2.16
C HIS A 52 5.60 0.13 1.89
N PHE A 53 4.83 0.58 2.88
CA PHE A 53 4.18 1.88 2.87
C PHE A 53 4.85 2.74 3.93
N GLU A 54 5.44 3.87 3.50
CA GLU A 54 6.37 4.64 4.31
C GLU A 54 7.50 3.74 4.84
N SER A 55 7.69 3.70 6.16
CA SER A 55 8.68 2.87 6.84
C SER A 55 8.14 1.51 7.31
N ARG A 56 6.90 1.15 6.93
CA ARG A 56 6.21 -0.05 7.43
C ARG A 56 6.00 -1.07 6.33
N GLU A 57 6.35 -2.32 6.63
CA GLU A 57 5.96 -3.44 5.78
C GLU A 57 4.44 -3.64 5.83
N VAL A 58 3.84 -3.85 4.67
CA VAL A 58 2.42 -4.08 4.47
C VAL A 58 2.24 -5.53 4.05
N LYS A 59 1.29 -6.18 4.69
CA LYS A 59 0.94 -7.55 4.39
C LYS A 59 0.30 -7.65 3.01
N VAL A 60 0.85 -8.55 2.20
CA VAL A 60 0.35 -8.89 0.87
C VAL A 60 -0.15 -10.32 0.92
N ASP A 61 -1.37 -10.56 0.47
CA ASP A 61 -1.92 -11.91 0.44
C ASP A 61 -1.38 -12.76 -0.73
N GLY A 62 -1.77 -14.04 -0.77
CA GLY A 62 -1.34 -14.96 -1.83
C GLY A 62 -1.82 -14.59 -3.25
N GLN A 63 -2.73 -13.62 -3.39
CA GLN A 63 -3.19 -13.09 -4.67
C GLN A 63 -2.54 -11.75 -5.02
N GLY A 64 -1.59 -11.28 -4.19
CA GLY A 64 -0.90 -10.01 -4.39
C GLY A 64 -1.71 -8.79 -3.92
N ARG A 65 -2.79 -8.97 -3.16
CA ARG A 65 -3.65 -7.87 -2.68
C ARG A 65 -3.12 -7.33 -1.36
N PHE A 66 -3.23 -6.02 -1.18
CA PHE A 66 -2.85 -5.33 0.05
C PHE A 66 -3.73 -4.10 0.29
N VAL A 67 -3.65 -3.53 1.49
CA VAL A 67 -4.38 -2.32 1.86
C VAL A 67 -3.50 -1.42 2.71
N VAL A 68 -3.59 -0.11 2.45
CA VAL A 68 -2.91 0.92 3.23
C VAL A 68 -3.93 1.97 3.68
N GLY A 69 -3.70 2.53 4.87
CA GLY A 69 -4.51 3.61 5.42
C GLY A 69 -3.67 4.86 5.63
N LEU A 70 -4.23 6.01 5.25
CA LEU A 70 -3.65 7.32 5.53
C LEU A 70 -4.21 7.84 6.86
N GLY A 71 -3.33 8.31 7.73
CA GLY A 71 -3.74 8.96 8.97
C GLY A 71 -4.61 10.20 8.72
N ARG A 72 -5.40 10.61 9.72
CA ARG A 72 -6.27 11.80 9.65
C ARG A 72 -5.52 13.07 9.28
N ASP A 73 -4.27 13.17 9.72
CA ASP A 73 -3.42 14.37 9.57
C ASP A 73 -2.30 14.16 8.53
N ALA A 74 -2.42 13.11 7.70
CA ALA A 74 -1.47 12.85 6.62
C ALA A 74 -1.41 14.04 5.66
N SER A 75 -0.20 14.46 5.28
CA SER A 75 0.01 15.61 4.39
C SER A 75 1.29 15.43 3.57
N GLY A 76 1.47 16.26 2.54
CA GLY A 76 2.66 16.24 1.69
C GLY A 76 2.61 15.09 0.68
N SER A 77 3.50 14.12 0.84
CA SER A 77 3.59 12.95 -0.02
C SER A 77 3.84 11.68 0.78
N VAL A 78 3.28 10.57 0.32
CA VAL A 78 3.57 9.23 0.83
C VAL A 78 4.32 8.40 -0.20
N SER A 79 5.00 7.37 0.28
CA SER A 79 5.84 6.45 -0.47
C SER A 79 5.32 5.03 -0.36
N LEU A 80 5.30 4.36 -1.51
CA LEU A 80 4.99 2.95 -1.63
C LEU A 80 6.16 2.27 -2.35
N THR A 81 6.79 1.31 -1.69
CA THR A 81 7.93 0.58 -2.23
C THR A 81 7.55 -0.86 -2.46
N LEU A 82 7.81 -1.36 -3.67
CA LEU A 82 7.65 -2.75 -4.05
C LEU A 82 9.03 -3.38 -4.16
N GLU A 83 9.19 -4.58 -3.60
CA GLU A 83 10.43 -5.36 -3.69
C GLU A 83 10.12 -6.79 -4.10
N ASN A 84 10.68 -7.21 -5.23
CA ASN A 84 10.44 -8.52 -5.84
C ASN A 84 11.69 -8.99 -6.64
N GLY A 85 11.53 -9.99 -7.50
CA GLY A 85 12.62 -10.53 -8.33
C GLY A 85 13.20 -9.56 -9.37
N SER A 86 12.50 -8.50 -9.76
CA SER A 86 13.03 -7.44 -10.65
C SER A 86 13.82 -6.37 -9.89
N GLY A 87 13.72 -6.32 -8.57
CA GLY A 87 14.46 -5.40 -7.71
C GLY A 87 13.54 -4.62 -6.79
N LYS A 88 13.94 -3.38 -6.50
CA LYS A 88 13.23 -2.47 -5.60
C LYS A 88 12.75 -1.25 -6.37
N HIS A 89 11.45 -1.02 -6.41
CA HIS A 89 10.82 0.14 -7.02
C HIS A 89 10.12 0.99 -5.97
N THR A 90 10.16 2.32 -6.08
CA THR A 90 9.51 3.23 -5.13
C THR A 90 8.65 4.26 -5.85
N TYR A 91 7.36 4.25 -5.55
CA TYR A 91 6.37 5.19 -5.99
C TYR A 91 6.16 6.28 -4.94
N ARG A 92 5.91 7.52 -5.37
CA ARG A 92 5.54 8.63 -4.49
C ARG A 92 4.20 9.21 -4.93
N TYR A 93 3.31 9.40 -3.97
CA TYR A 93 1.96 9.94 -4.20
C TYR A 93 1.77 11.21 -3.39
N SER A 94 1.26 12.27 -4.02
CA SER A 94 0.89 13.49 -3.30
C SER A 94 -0.41 13.24 -2.52
N VAL A 95 -0.42 13.68 -1.27
CA VAL A 95 -1.60 13.61 -0.40
C VAL A 95 -2.42 14.89 -0.57
N ALA A 96 -3.60 14.76 -1.19
CA ALA A 96 -4.54 15.85 -1.37
C ALA A 96 -5.02 16.40 -0.02
N LYS A 97 -5.32 17.70 0.03
CA LYS A 97 -5.93 18.31 1.22
C LYS A 97 -7.38 17.85 1.34
N ARG A 98 -7.82 17.59 2.56
CA ARG A 98 -9.22 17.30 2.89
C ARG A 98 -9.71 18.32 3.91
N GLU A 99 -10.79 19.02 3.58
CA GLU A 99 -11.49 19.88 4.53
C GLU A 99 -12.49 19.03 5.33
N TYR A 100 -12.47 19.20 6.65
CA TYR A 100 -13.37 18.51 7.56
C TYR A 100 -14.47 19.45 8.05
N ALA A 101 -15.69 18.92 8.19
CA ALA A 101 -16.86 19.69 8.62
C ALA A 101 -16.85 19.88 10.14
N ILE A 102 -16.22 20.93 10.64
CA ILE A 102 -16.03 21.16 12.08
C ILE A 102 -17.38 21.25 12.82
N GLN A 103 -17.56 20.41 13.82
CA GLN A 103 -18.69 20.45 14.76
C GLN A 103 -18.23 20.93 16.14
N ARG A 104 -19.05 21.76 16.79
CA ARG A 104 -18.84 22.19 18.18
C ARG A 104 -19.91 21.55 19.05
N ILE A 105 -19.49 20.72 20.00
CA ILE A 105 -20.38 20.01 20.92
C ILE A 105 -20.23 20.65 22.30
N GLU A 106 -21.32 21.22 22.81
CA GLU A 106 -21.39 21.81 24.14
C GLU A 106 -22.10 20.86 25.11
N GLY A 107 -21.83 21.01 26.41
CA GLY A 107 -22.52 20.25 27.45
C GLY A 107 -22.04 18.81 27.65
N VAL A 108 -20.87 18.43 27.12
CA VAL A 108 -20.25 17.13 27.44
C VAL A 108 -19.85 17.09 28.92
N PRO A 109 -20.02 15.96 29.63
CA PRO A 109 -19.61 15.86 31.03
C PRO A 109 -18.12 16.15 31.19
N GLN A 110 -17.76 17.03 32.13
CA GLN A 110 -16.39 17.53 32.24
C GLN A 110 -15.38 16.43 32.57
N GLU A 111 -15.80 15.39 33.27
CA GLU A 111 -15.01 14.18 33.54
C GLU A 111 -14.57 13.43 32.27
N THR A 112 -15.25 13.62 31.13
CA THR A 112 -14.83 13.02 29.85
C THR A 112 -13.74 13.83 29.15
N VAL A 113 -13.60 15.11 29.50
CA VAL A 113 -12.59 16.03 28.95
C VAL A 113 -11.39 16.13 29.89
N THR A 114 -11.64 16.23 31.18
CA THR A 114 -10.66 16.28 32.27
C THR A 114 -10.94 15.13 33.24
N PRO A 115 -10.48 13.91 32.93
CA PRO A 115 -10.76 12.74 33.74
C PRO A 115 -10.10 12.85 35.13
N PRO A 116 -10.84 12.53 36.20
CA PRO A 116 -10.27 12.60 37.54
C PRO A 116 -9.27 11.46 37.78
N PRO A 117 -8.35 11.59 38.75
CA PRO A 117 -7.24 10.64 38.94
C PRO A 117 -7.68 9.18 39.11
N GLU A 118 -8.81 8.94 39.76
CA GLU A 118 -9.36 7.61 40.03
C GLU A 118 -9.69 6.79 38.77
N VAL A 119 -9.96 7.43 37.63
CA VAL A 119 -10.26 6.72 36.37
C VAL A 119 -9.03 6.54 35.47
N LEU A 120 -7.90 7.19 35.79
CA LEU A 120 -6.69 7.13 34.95
C LEU A 120 -6.12 5.72 34.85
N GLU A 121 -6.15 4.95 35.93
CA GLU A 121 -5.71 3.56 35.93
C GLU A 121 -6.56 2.69 34.99
N ARG A 122 -7.88 2.91 34.97
CA ARG A 122 -8.78 2.24 34.04
C ARG A 122 -8.45 2.62 32.59
N ILE A 123 -8.29 3.91 32.30
CA ILE A 123 -7.96 4.42 30.95
C ILE A 123 -6.66 3.80 30.43
N ARG A 124 -5.63 3.71 31.27
CA ARG A 124 -4.35 3.08 30.91
C ARG A 124 -4.52 1.61 30.56
N LYS A 125 -5.25 0.86 31.39
CA LYS A 125 -5.55 -0.56 31.16
C LYS A 125 -6.31 -0.77 29.86
N GLU A 126 -7.36 0.01 29.61
CA GLU A 126 -8.19 -0.10 28.39
C GLU A 126 -7.41 0.29 27.13
N THR A 127 -6.59 1.34 27.20
CA THR A 127 -5.72 1.75 26.09
C THR A 127 -4.74 0.64 25.72
N ALA A 128 -4.18 -0.05 26.72
CA ALA A 128 -3.29 -1.19 26.49
C ALA A 128 -4.02 -2.34 25.76
N LEU A 129 -5.25 -2.66 26.17
CA LEU A 129 -6.08 -3.68 25.52
C LEU A 129 -6.39 -3.32 24.06
N VAL A 130 -6.77 -2.07 23.79
CA VAL A 130 -7.03 -1.59 22.42
C VAL A 130 -5.77 -1.67 21.57
N LYS A 131 -4.62 -1.27 22.11
CA LYS A 131 -3.33 -1.34 21.41
C LYS A 131 -2.95 -2.78 21.08
N GLN A 132 -3.14 -3.70 22.02
CA GLN A 132 -2.89 -5.12 21.81
C GLN A 132 -3.79 -5.69 20.71
N ALA A 133 -5.10 -5.43 20.78
CA ALA A 133 -6.05 -5.90 19.76
C ALA A 133 -5.74 -5.36 18.36
N ARG A 134 -5.25 -4.10 18.25
CA ARG A 134 -4.87 -3.49 16.96
C ARG A 134 -3.49 -3.92 16.45
N ALA A 135 -2.68 -4.58 17.26
CA ALA A 135 -1.36 -5.06 16.85
C ALA A 135 -1.45 -6.40 16.09
N GLU A 136 -2.53 -7.14 16.28
CA GLU A 136 -2.75 -8.41 15.59
C GLU A 136 -3.05 -8.19 14.10
N SER A 137 -2.44 -9.02 13.26
CA SER A 137 -2.67 -9.03 11.81
C SER A 137 -3.16 -10.42 11.38
N ALA A 138 -4.42 -10.52 10.99
CA ALA A 138 -5.00 -11.77 10.52
C ALA A 138 -4.68 -12.03 9.03
N GLU A 139 -4.60 -13.28 8.62
CA GLU A 139 -4.56 -13.70 7.20
C GLU A 139 -5.99 -13.67 6.62
N ARG A 140 -6.57 -12.47 6.48
CA ARG A 140 -7.95 -12.28 5.99
C ARG A 140 -8.00 -11.21 4.90
N ASP A 141 -8.83 -11.45 3.90
CA ASP A 141 -8.99 -10.59 2.72
C ASP A 141 -10.35 -9.87 2.68
N ASP A 142 -11.06 -9.83 3.81
CA ASP A 142 -12.44 -9.30 3.89
C ASP A 142 -12.55 -7.85 3.39
N PHE A 143 -11.49 -7.04 3.56
CA PHE A 143 -11.44 -5.66 3.07
C PHE A 143 -11.66 -5.54 1.56
N TYR A 144 -11.38 -6.60 0.80
CA TYR A 144 -11.49 -6.61 -0.65
C TYR A 144 -12.93 -6.76 -1.15
N ARG A 145 -13.83 -7.28 -0.31
CA ARG A 145 -15.25 -7.49 -0.67
C ARG A 145 -16.10 -6.23 -0.48
N GLY A 146 -15.51 -5.17 0.08
CA GLY A 146 -16.22 -3.97 0.49
C GLY A 146 -16.93 -4.12 1.84
N PHE A 147 -17.42 -2.99 2.34
CA PHE A 147 -18.08 -2.92 3.65
C PHE A 147 -19.59 -2.71 3.48
N ILE A 148 -20.36 -3.45 4.28
CA ILE A 148 -21.79 -3.19 4.46
C ILE A 148 -22.00 -2.12 5.54
N LYS A 149 -23.12 -1.41 5.47
CA LYS A 149 -23.49 -0.48 6.56
C LYS A 149 -23.83 -1.29 7.82
N PRO A 150 -23.36 -0.88 9.00
CA PRO A 150 -23.65 -1.59 10.24
C PRO A 150 -25.11 -1.43 10.71
N LEU A 151 -25.76 -0.32 10.33
CA LEU A 151 -27.18 -0.06 10.61
C LEU A 151 -27.78 0.89 9.56
N GLU A 152 -29.10 0.85 9.39
CA GLU A 152 -29.86 1.81 8.59
C GLU A 152 -30.36 2.96 9.48
N GLY A 153 -29.79 4.15 9.33
CA GLY A 153 -30.16 5.31 10.16
C GLY A 153 -29.41 6.59 9.77
N PRO A 154 -29.70 7.70 10.46
CA PRO A 154 -29.07 8.98 10.17
C PRO A 154 -27.59 8.97 10.54
N ILE A 155 -26.78 9.70 9.78
CA ILE A 155 -25.39 9.99 10.13
C ILE A 155 -25.41 11.16 11.14
N THR A 156 -25.03 10.89 12.38
CA THR A 156 -25.01 11.91 13.45
C THR A 156 -23.66 12.60 13.62
N GLY A 157 -22.58 11.99 13.10
CA GLY A 157 -21.23 12.55 13.07
C GLY A 157 -20.49 12.04 11.83
N VAL A 158 -19.84 12.95 11.11
CA VAL A 158 -19.09 12.60 9.89
C VAL A 158 -17.63 12.35 10.29
N TYR A 159 -16.94 11.44 9.62
CA TYR A 159 -15.53 11.23 9.93
C TYR A 159 -14.73 12.54 9.84
N GLY A 160 -14.06 12.88 10.94
CA GLY A 160 -13.20 14.05 11.07
C GLY A 160 -13.91 15.36 11.38
N SER A 161 -15.25 15.38 11.53
CA SER A 161 -16.01 16.54 12.00
C SER A 161 -15.71 16.96 13.44
#